data_AF-A0A8S3WAL5-F1
#
_entry.id   AF-A0A8S3WAL5-F1
#
_cell.length_a   1.000
_cell.length_b   1.000
_cell.length_c   1.000
_cell.angle_alpha   90.00
_cell.angle_beta   90.00
_cell.angle_gamma   90.00
#
_symmetry.space_group_name_H-M   'P 1'
#
loop_
_entity.id
_entity.type
_entity.pdbx_description
1 polymer ?
#
loop_
_entity_poly.entity_id
_entity_poly.type
_entity_poly.pdbx_seq_one_letter_code
_entity_poly.pdbx_strand_id
1 'polypeptide(L)'
;MGEVNAPPIVSPDDRVCEEIYVRTIVRDRDGRYSVALPFKGDVLSLGDSRQMAEKRFYSLERRMLASPQLKEAYDFVINEYIREGYISLVASKLVRRISYHITGSLGRTNLHVSYV
;
A
#
# COMPACT_ATOMS: atom_id res chain seq x y z
N MET A 1 14.93 3.10 43.01
CA MET A 1 14.16 3.74 41.92
C MET A 1 13.12 2.72 41.47
N GLY A 2 11.86 2.91 41.86
CA GLY A 2 10.77 2.05 41.40
C GLY A 2 10.31 2.52 40.02
N GLU A 3 10.09 1.59 39.10
CA GLU A 3 9.40 1.89 37.85
C GLU A 3 8.02 2.47 38.18
N VAL A 4 7.74 3.65 37.63
CA VAL A 4 6.40 4.23 37.66
C VAL A 4 5.53 3.42 36.71
N ASN A 5 4.77 2.47 37.26
CA ASN A 5 3.70 1.76 36.55
C ASN A 5 2.49 2.70 36.40
N ALA A 6 2.63 3.72 35.56
CA ALA A 6 1.50 4.49 35.08
C ALA A 6 0.81 3.66 33.99
N PRO A 7 -0.53 3.51 34.02
CA PRO A 7 -1.23 2.90 32.91
C PRO A 7 -0.90 3.68 31.63
N PRO A 8 -0.63 2.99 30.50
CA PRO A 8 -0.33 3.66 29.25
C PRO A 8 -1.46 4.65 28.93
N ILE A 9 -1.11 5.90 28.64
CA ILE A 9 -2.07 6.92 28.22
C ILE A 9 -2.51 6.53 26.80
N VAL A 10 -3.63 5.83 26.70
CA VAL A 10 -4.20 5.39 25.41
C VAL A 10 -4.99 6.55 24.82
N SER A 11 -4.55 7.07 23.66
CA SER A 11 -5.29 8.12 22.96
C SER A 11 -6.58 7.56 22.33
N PRO A 12 -7.56 8.41 22.00
CA PRO A 12 -8.73 7.97 21.24
C PRO A 12 -8.37 7.28 19.92
N ASP A 13 -7.33 7.77 19.23
CA ASP A 13 -6.83 7.18 17.97
C ASP A 13 -6.27 5.77 18.22
N ASP A 14 -5.58 5.53 19.35
CA ASP A 14 -5.05 4.21 19.70
C ASP A 14 -6.17 3.19 19.94
N ARG A 15 -7.26 3.61 20.59
CA ARG A 15 -8.44 2.76 20.82
C ARG A 15 -9.10 2.35 19.50
N VAL A 16 -9.22 3.30 18.56
CA VAL A 16 -9.78 3.02 17.23
C VAL A 16 -8.87 2.09 16.43
N CYS A 17 -7.55 2.29 16.50
CA CYS A 17 -6.58 1.39 15.88
C CYS A 17 -6.69 -0.03 16.44
N GLU A 18 -6.78 -0.18 17.77
CA GLU A 18 -6.92 -1.47 18.43
C GLU A 18 -8.23 -2.16 18.06
N GLU A 19 -9.35 -1.43 18.04
CA GLU A 19 -10.65 -1.97 17.64
C GLU A 19 -10.62 -2.46 16.17
N ILE A 20 -10.03 -1.68 15.26
CA ILE A 20 -9.88 -2.08 13.86
C ILE A 20 -8.96 -3.29 13.74
N TYR A 21 -7.84 -3.31 14.47
CA TYR A 21 -6.91 -4.44 14.48
C TYR A 21 -7.61 -5.72 14.89
N VAL A 22 -8.27 -5.74 16.06
CA VAL A 22 -8.98 -6.91 16.59
C VAL A 22 -10.08 -7.35 15.64
N ARG A 23 -10.82 -6.42 15.04
CA ARG A 23 -11.94 -6.72 14.14
C ARG A 23 -11.50 -7.28 12.79
N THR A 24 -10.34 -6.84 12.27
CA THR A 24 -9.97 -7.07 10.87
C THR A 24 -8.75 -7.97 10.70
N ILE A 25 -8.08 -8.35 11.78
CA ILE A 25 -6.97 -9.29 11.72
C ILE A 25 -7.44 -10.67 11.24
N VAL A 26 -6.87 -11.14 10.14
CA VAL A 26 -7.11 -12.45 9.56
C VAL A 26 -5.76 -13.11 9.30
N ARG A 27 -5.66 -14.41 9.61
CA ARG A 27 -4.50 -15.23 9.24
C ARG A 27 -4.86 -16.07 8.02
N ASP A 28 -4.08 -15.98 6.95
CA ASP A 28 -4.29 -16.78 5.75
C ASP A 28 -3.74 -18.22 5.89
N ARG A 29 -3.95 -19.03 4.85
CA ARG A 29 -3.51 -20.45 4.82
C ARG A 29 -1.99 -20.61 4.82
N ASP A 30 -1.27 -19.58 4.36
CA ASP A 30 0.19 -19.53 4.33
C ASP A 30 0.77 -18.97 5.63
N GLY A 31 -0.10 -18.60 6.58
CA GLY A 31 0.26 -18.12 7.90
C GLY A 31 0.57 -16.62 7.97
N ARG A 32 0.29 -15.84 6.93
CA ARG A 32 0.45 -14.38 6.93
C ARG A 32 -0.75 -13.72 7.62
N TYR A 33 -0.48 -12.67 8.39
CA TYR A 33 -1.52 -11.83 8.97
C TYR A 33 -1.87 -10.68 8.02
N SER A 34 -3.15 -10.51 7.76
CA SER A 34 -3.74 -9.37 7.07
C SER A 34 -4.58 -8.58 8.06
N VAL A 35 -4.43 -7.26 8.08
CA VAL A 35 -5.20 -6.36 8.95
C VAL A 35 -5.57 -5.12 8.16
N ALA A 36 -6.77 -4.59 8.38
CA ALA A 36 -7.18 -3.35 7.76
C ALA A 36 -6.39 -2.19 8.38
N LEU A 37 -5.92 -1.28 7.54
CA LEU A 37 -5.23 -0.08 8.00
C LEU A 37 -6.25 0.98 8.46
N PRO A 38 -6.13 1.49 9.70
CA PRO A 38 -7.03 2.51 10.20
C PRO A 38 -6.77 3.84 9.47
N PHE A 39 -7.84 4.49 8.99
CA PHE A 39 -7.77 5.82 8.43
C PHE A 39 -8.09 6.87 9.49
N LYS A 40 -7.35 7.97 9.47
CA LYS A 40 -7.65 9.13 10.30
C LYS A 40 -8.74 9.95 9.62
N GLY A 41 -9.96 9.91 10.16
CA GLY A 41 -11.12 10.59 9.58
C GLY A 41 -11.82 9.80 8.48
N ASP A 42 -12.68 10.48 7.71
CA ASP A 42 -13.47 9.86 6.65
C ASP A 42 -12.59 9.52 5.43
N VAL A 43 -12.60 8.24 5.02
CA VAL A 43 -11.88 7.74 3.85
C VAL A 43 -12.31 8.45 2.56
N LEU A 44 -13.58 8.89 2.49
CA LEU A 44 -14.10 9.63 1.35
C LEU A 44 -13.40 10.99 1.15
N SER A 45 -12.76 11.53 2.19
CA SER A 45 -12.00 12.79 2.11
C SER A 45 -10.72 12.68 1.27
N LEU A 46 -10.23 11.48 0.99
CA LEU A 46 -9.05 11.25 0.14
C LEU A 46 -9.30 11.67 -1.33
N GLY A 47 -10.56 11.72 -1.75
CA GLY A 47 -10.95 12.09 -3.12
C GLY A 47 -10.41 11.15 -4.20
N ASP A 48 -10.50 11.61 -5.45
CA ASP A 48 -9.94 10.88 -6.60
C ASP A 48 -8.46 11.22 -6.81
N SER A 49 -7.58 10.29 -6.45
CA SER A 49 -6.12 10.42 -6.62
C SER A 49 -5.62 9.94 -7.98
N ARG A 50 -6.49 9.40 -8.84
CA ARG A 50 -6.10 8.73 -10.09
C ARG A 50 -5.30 9.64 -11.01
N GLN A 51 -5.80 10.85 -11.27
CA GLN A 51 -5.13 11.77 -12.20
C GLN A 51 -3.72 12.13 -11.72
N MET A 52 -3.54 12.31 -10.41
CA MET A 52 -2.24 12.61 -9.83
C MET A 52 -1.31 11.39 -9.95
N ALA A 53 -1.81 10.19 -9.67
CA ALA A 53 -1.06 8.95 -9.80
C ALA A 53 -0.60 8.71 -11.24
N GLU A 54 -1.48 8.90 -12.24
CA GLU A 54 -1.15 8.79 -13.65
C GLU A 54 -0.07 9.79 -14.07
N LYS A 55 -0.17 11.05 -13.63
CA LYS A 55 0.87 12.07 -13.91
C LYS A 55 2.24 11.67 -13.34
N ARG A 56 2.27 11.16 -12.11
CA ARG A 56 3.51 10.67 -11.46
C ARG A 56 4.08 9.46 -12.20
N PHE A 57 3.22 8.53 -12.61
CA PHE A 57 3.60 7.36 -13.38
C PHE A 57 4.26 7.74 -14.71
N TYR A 58 3.62 8.57 -15.54
CA TYR A 58 4.20 8.99 -16.82
C TYR A 58 5.48 9.83 -16.65
N SER A 59 5.57 10.61 -15.58
CA SER A 59 6.81 11.32 -15.25
C SER A 59 7.96 10.37 -14.98
N LEU A 60 7.71 9.29 -14.23
CA LEU A 60 8.70 8.26 -13.95
C LEU A 60 9.10 7.49 -15.21
N GLU A 61 8.15 7.12 -16.07
CA GLU A 61 8.45 6.46 -17.35
C GLU A 61 9.38 7.32 -18.22
N ARG A 62 9.11 8.63 -18.33
CA ARG A 62 9.99 9.55 -19.08
C ARG A 62 11.41 9.61 -18.50
N ARG A 63 11.54 9.60 -17.17
CA ARG A 63 12.85 9.56 -16.51
C ARG A 63 13.60 8.26 -16.78
N MET A 64 12.91 7.13 -16.77
CA MET A 64 13.50 5.82 -17.09
C MET A 64 13.92 5.72 -18.57
N LEU A 65 13.15 6.30 -19.48
CA LEU A 65 13.53 6.38 -20.90
C LEU A 65 14.81 7.21 -21.10
N ALA A 66 14.97 8.28 -20.32
CA ALA A 66 16.17 9.12 -20.37
C ALA A 66 17.38 8.48 -19.65
N SER A 67 17.17 7.57 -18.70
CA SER A 67 18.23 6.91 -17.93
C SER A 67 18.03 5.40 -17.88
N PRO A 68 18.73 4.65 -18.74
CA PRO A 68 18.68 3.18 -18.75
C PRO A 68 19.06 2.55 -17.40
N GLN A 69 20.01 3.15 -16.67
CA GLN A 69 20.44 2.65 -15.35
C GLN A 69 19.32 2.76 -14.32
N LEU A 70 18.56 3.87 -14.34
CA LEU A 70 17.40 4.03 -13.47
C LEU A 70 16.33 2.99 -13.77
N LYS A 71 16.11 2.70 -15.05
CA LYS A 71 15.17 1.66 -15.47
C LYS A 71 15.58 0.29 -14.94
N GLU A 72 16.85 -0.08 -15.13
CA GLU A 72 17.39 -1.37 -14.71
C GLU A 72 17.27 -1.58 -13.19
N ALA A 73 17.61 -0.55 -12.39
CA ALA A 73 17.47 -0.62 -10.94
C ALA A 73 16.02 -0.84 -10.49
N TYR A 74 15.06 -0.17 -11.14
CA TYR A 74 13.64 -0.38 -10.85
C TYR A 74 13.15 -1.76 -11.28
N ASP A 75 13.52 -2.21 -12.49
CA ASP A 75 13.14 -3.55 -12.96
C ASP A 75 13.68 -4.63 -12.02
N PHE A 76 14.91 -4.48 -11.52
CA PHE A 76 15.52 -5.41 -10.59
C PHE A 76 14.68 -5.56 -9.31
N VAL A 77 14.40 -4.45 -8.61
CA VAL A 77 13.66 -4.44 -7.34
C VAL A 77 12.24 -4.99 -7.51
N ILE A 78 11.56 -4.62 -8.59
CA ILE A 78 10.20 -5.09 -8.84
C ILE A 78 10.17 -6.60 -9.12
N ASN A 79 11.13 -7.11 -9.90
CA ASN A 79 11.21 -8.55 -10.16
C ASN A 79 11.58 -9.34 -8.89
N GLU A 80 12.40 -8.77 -8.01
CA GLU A 80 12.67 -9.33 -6.69
C GLU A 80 11.38 -9.41 -5.86
N TYR A 81 10.58 -8.34 -5.82
CA TYR A 81 9.33 -8.32 -5.07
C TYR A 81 8.29 -9.30 -5.61
N ILE A 82 8.26 -9.52 -6.94
CA ILE A 82 7.41 -10.54 -7.55
C ILE A 82 7.90 -11.94 -7.14
N ARG A 83 9.21 -12.17 -7.19
CA ARG A 83 9.83 -13.46 -6.84
C ARG A 83 9.59 -13.85 -5.38
N GLU A 84 9.71 -12.89 -4.47
CA GLU A 84 9.43 -13.07 -3.04
C GLU A 84 7.92 -13.15 -2.72
N GLY A 85 7.06 -12.88 -3.71
CA GLY A 85 5.60 -12.88 -3.52
C GLY A 85 5.12 -11.73 -2.63
N TYR A 86 5.83 -10.61 -2.63
CA TYR A 86 5.39 -9.35 -1.99
C TYR A 86 4.39 -8.60 -2.86
N ILE A 87 4.54 -8.69 -4.19
CA ILE A 87 3.62 -8.08 -5.17
C ILE A 87 3.24 -9.09 -6.25
N SER A 88 2.10 -8.88 -6.90
CA SER A 88 1.62 -9.72 -7.99
C SER A 88 1.00 -8.88 -9.11
N LEU A 89 0.95 -9.45 -10.31
CA LEU A 89 0.31 -8.82 -11.46
C LEU A 89 -1.21 -8.85 -11.28
N VAL A 90 -1.86 -7.69 -11.44
CA VAL A 90 -3.32 -7.56 -11.32
C VAL A 90 -3.99 -7.77 -12.67
N ALA A 91 -4.97 -8.66 -12.75
CA ALA A 91 -5.77 -8.84 -13.96
C ALA A 91 -6.59 -7.58 -14.26
N SER A 92 -6.52 -7.09 -15.51
CA SER A 92 -7.08 -5.81 -15.96
C SER A 92 -8.58 -5.60 -15.70
N LYS A 93 -9.35 -6.68 -15.47
CA LYS A 93 -10.80 -6.62 -15.22
C LYS A 93 -11.18 -6.30 -13.76
N LEU A 94 -10.23 -6.31 -12.82
CA LEU A 94 -10.51 -6.17 -11.38
C LEU A 94 -10.47 -4.71 -10.85
N VAL A 95 -10.12 -3.73 -11.69
CA VAL A 95 -9.89 -2.31 -11.32
C VAL A 95 -11.19 -1.53 -11.02
N ARG A 96 -12.34 -2.19 -10.83
CA ARG A 96 -13.67 -1.55 -10.77
C ARG A 96 -14.22 -1.28 -9.37
N ARG A 97 -13.50 -1.64 -8.28
CA ARG A 97 -14.02 -1.45 -6.92
C ARG A 97 -13.04 -0.59 -6.11
N ILE A 98 -13.37 0.70 -6.01
CA ILE A 98 -12.74 1.75 -5.18
C ILE A 98 -11.24 1.57 -4.99
N SER A 99 -10.46 2.12 -5.93
CA SER A 99 -9.01 1.97 -5.94
C SER A 99 -8.32 3.23 -5.45
N TYR A 100 -7.66 3.16 -4.29
CA TYR A 100 -6.65 4.16 -3.91
C TYR A 100 -5.37 3.85 -4.70
N HIS A 101 -4.84 4.84 -5.40
CA HIS A 101 -3.65 4.67 -6.24
C HIS A 101 -2.39 5.04 -5.44
N ILE A 102 -1.73 4.04 -4.84
CA ILE A 102 -0.37 4.19 -4.33
C ILE A 102 0.57 3.88 -5.49
N THR A 103 1.30 4.88 -5.97
CA THR A 103 2.18 4.73 -7.13
C THR A 103 3.43 3.91 -6.76
N GLY A 104 3.51 2.68 -7.24
CA GLY A 104 4.74 1.90 -7.45
C GLY A 104 4.79 1.43 -8.90
N SER A 105 5.94 1.52 -9.57
CA SER A 105 6.04 1.36 -11.03
C SER A 105 6.25 -0.08 -11.49
N LEU A 106 5.66 -0.45 -12.63
CA LEU A 106 6.35 -1.14 -13.73
C LEU A 106 5.63 -0.79 -15.04
N GLY A 107 6.40 -0.76 -16.14
CA GLY A 107 5.89 -0.50 -17.48
C GLY A 107 4.58 -1.22 -17.80
N ARG A 108 3.64 -0.48 -18.38
CA ARG A 108 2.32 -0.94 -18.86
C ARG A 108 1.39 -1.64 -17.86
N THR A 109 1.71 -1.72 -16.56
CA THR A 109 0.81 -2.32 -15.57
C THR A 109 0.59 -1.39 -14.38
N ASN A 110 -0.67 -0.98 -14.20
CA ASN A 110 -1.14 -0.33 -12.98
C ASN A 110 -0.95 -1.31 -11.82
N LEU A 111 0.04 -1.09 -10.94
CA LEU A 111 0.06 -1.74 -9.64
C LEU A 111 -1.10 -1.18 -8.82
N HIS A 112 -2.02 -2.05 -8.43
CA HIS A 112 -3.08 -1.74 -7.51
C HIS A 112 -2.76 -2.42 -6.18
N VAL A 113 -2.42 -1.63 -5.15
CA VAL A 113 -2.39 -2.12 -3.77
C VAL A 113 -3.84 -2.18 -3.31
N SER A 114 -4.45 -3.37 -3.38
CA SER A 114 -5.77 -3.59 -2.79
C SER A 114 -5.62 -3.65 -1.28
N TYR A 115 -6.31 -2.74 -0.59
CA TYR A 115 -6.54 -2.86 0.85
C TYR A 115 -7.70 -3.84 1.04
N VAL A 116 -7.50 -4.81 1.92
CA VAL A 116 -8.58 -5.57 2.57
C VAL A 116 -9.01 -4.80 3.81
#